data_AF-A0A7S2CXF9-F1
#
_entry.id   AF-A0A7S2CXF9-F1
#
_cell.length_a   1.000
_cell.length_b   1.000
_cell.length_c   1.000
_cell.angle_alpha   90.00
_cell.angle_beta   90.00
_cell.angle_gamma   90.00
#
_symmetry.space_group_name_H-M   'P 1'
#
loop_
_entity.id
_entity.type
_entity.pdbx_description
1 polymer ?
#
loop_
_entity_poly.entity_id
_entity_poly.type
_entity_poly.pdbx_seq_one_letter_code
_entity_poly.pdbx_strand_id
1 'polypeptide(L)'
;QQQQQRPSLPVAQVNQLRLQREEAAKDAVKGAPVVKSLVSLQREGCSLERDNQGCHLLFHLSALAPGEATLFFLASGSDLGGSFETPDAKQVLSHRFEAGRVQSCRLFLCTDLKQRLEEFGEEKDAQQLVLDLRVDAQKGPQRCITAQRSLIK
;
A
#
# COMPACT_ATOMS: atom_id res chain seq x y z
N GLN A 1 -12.31 36.19 -72.26
CA GLN A 1 -12.16 36.42 -70.81
C GLN A 1 -13.50 36.07 -70.16
N GLN A 2 -13.59 34.94 -69.46
CA GLN A 2 -14.78 34.56 -68.67
C GLN A 2 -14.30 34.25 -67.25
N GLN A 3 -14.67 35.11 -66.29
CA GLN A 3 -14.49 34.88 -64.86
C GLN A 3 -15.65 34.03 -64.35
N GLN A 4 -15.35 32.78 -63.96
CA GLN A 4 -16.26 31.93 -63.21
C GLN A 4 -16.25 32.35 -61.74
N GLN A 5 -17.36 32.92 -61.28
CA GLN A 5 -17.59 33.25 -59.87
C GLN A 5 -17.94 31.97 -59.10
N ARG A 6 -17.21 31.71 -58.01
CA ARG A 6 -17.55 30.66 -57.03
C ARG A 6 -18.79 31.08 -56.23
N PRO A 7 -19.74 30.17 -55.97
CA PRO A 7 -20.86 30.45 -55.08
C PRO A 7 -20.37 30.53 -53.63
N SER A 8 -20.54 31.68 -53.00
CA SER A 8 -20.36 31.87 -51.56
C SER A 8 -21.58 31.32 -50.83
N LEU A 9 -21.37 30.35 -49.93
CA LEU A 9 -22.42 29.84 -49.07
C LEU A 9 -22.87 30.93 -48.07
N PRO A 10 -24.17 30.99 -47.71
CA PRO A 10 -24.68 31.97 -46.76
C PRO A 10 -24.05 31.77 -45.37
N VAL A 11 -23.52 32.86 -44.80
CA VAL A 11 -22.86 32.91 -43.48
C VAL A 11 -23.74 32.32 -42.35
N ALA A 12 -25.06 32.37 -42.50
CA ALA A 12 -26.02 31.80 -41.55
C ALA A 12 -25.92 30.27 -41.40
N GLN A 13 -25.58 29.53 -42.46
CA GLN A 13 -25.44 28.06 -42.38
C GLN A 13 -24.14 27.64 -41.67
N VAL A 14 -23.09 28.46 -41.75
CA VAL A 14 -21.81 28.19 -41.08
C VAL A 14 -21.94 28.33 -39.56
N ASN A 15 -22.76 29.28 -39.08
CA ASN A 15 -22.97 29.47 -37.65
C ASN A 15 -23.87 28.39 -37.01
N GLN A 16 -24.82 27.81 -37.75
CA GLN A 16 -25.65 26.70 -37.24
C GLN A 16 -24.86 25.39 -37.09
N LEU A 17 -23.94 25.09 -38.01
CA LEU A 17 -23.05 23.92 -37.90
C LEU A 17 -22.06 24.02 -36.74
N ARG A 18 -21.68 25.25 -36.35
CA ARG A 18 -20.75 25.47 -35.23
C ARG A 18 -21.41 25.25 -33.87
N LEU A 19 -22.66 25.66 -33.71
CA LEU A 19 -23.44 25.42 -32.48
C LEU A 19 -23.78 23.94 -32.27
N GLN A 20 -24.05 23.17 -33.33
CA GLN A 20 -24.28 21.72 -33.20
C GLN A 20 -23.02 20.93 -32.83
N ARG A 21 -21.82 21.47 -33.11
CA ARG A 21 -20.55 20.81 -32.76
C ARG A 21 -20.10 21.08 -31.32
N GLU A 22 -20.59 22.15 -30.71
CA GLU A 22 -20.30 22.50 -29.31
C GLU A 22 -21.20 21.78 -28.30
N GLU A 23 -22.40 21.33 -28.70
CA GLU A 23 -23.26 20.49 -27.85
C GLU A 23 -22.89 19.00 -27.88
N ALA A 24 -22.35 18.49 -28.99
CA ALA A 24 -21.89 17.10 -29.08
C ALA A 24 -20.54 16.84 -28.37
N ALA A 25 -19.80 17.88 -27.98
CA ALA A 25 -18.51 17.76 -27.31
C ALA A 25 -18.61 17.68 -25.77
N LYS A 26 -19.79 17.92 -25.18
CA LYS A 26 -19.99 17.89 -23.71
C LYS A 26 -20.31 16.50 -23.15
N ASP A 27 -20.69 15.53 -23.98
CA ASP A 27 -21.09 14.18 -23.54
C ASP A 27 -20.07 13.06 -23.85
N ALA A 28 -18.91 13.39 -24.41
CA ALA A 28 -17.92 12.39 -24.85
C ALA A 28 -16.72 12.22 -23.92
N VAL A 29 -16.73 12.77 -22.71
CA VAL A 29 -15.77 12.33 -21.67
C VAL A 29 -16.39 11.12 -20.97
N LYS A 30 -16.36 9.98 -21.66
CA LYS A 30 -16.52 8.66 -21.05
C LYS A 30 -15.53 8.62 -19.89
N GLY A 31 -16.05 8.77 -18.67
CA GLY A 31 -15.28 8.71 -17.45
C GLY A 31 -14.48 7.41 -17.46
N ALA A 32 -13.17 7.53 -17.65
CA ALA A 32 -12.28 6.42 -17.39
C ALA A 32 -12.62 5.90 -15.98
N PRO A 33 -12.78 4.58 -15.78
CA PRO A 33 -13.09 4.05 -14.47
C PRO A 33 -12.03 4.55 -13.51
N VAL A 34 -12.45 5.22 -12.43
CA VAL A 34 -11.56 5.58 -11.33
C VAL A 34 -11.06 4.26 -10.77
N VAL A 35 -9.83 3.90 -11.10
CA VAL A 35 -9.14 2.77 -10.48
C VAL A 35 -8.86 3.19 -9.05
N LYS A 36 -9.86 2.99 -8.17
CA LYS A 36 -9.69 3.09 -6.72
C LYS A 36 -8.74 1.95 -6.36
N SER A 37 -7.47 2.28 -6.14
CA SER A 37 -6.47 1.35 -5.64
C SER A 37 -7.07 0.61 -4.43
N LEU A 38 -7.21 -0.72 -4.53
CA LEU A 38 -7.83 -1.59 -3.52
C LEU A 38 -6.91 -1.85 -2.32
N VAL A 39 -6.06 -0.88 -1.97
CA VAL A 39 -5.00 -1.05 -0.98
C VAL A 39 -5.28 -0.13 0.18
N SER A 40 -5.85 -0.68 1.25
CA SER A 40 -6.05 0.06 2.51
C SER A 40 -4.78 0.13 3.35
N LEU A 41 -3.82 -0.75 3.08
CA LEU A 41 -2.55 -0.86 3.78
C LEU A 41 -1.44 -1.24 2.79
N GLN A 42 -0.38 -0.44 2.77
CA GLN A 42 0.78 -0.67 1.93
C GLN A 42 2.05 -0.45 2.75
N ARG A 43 2.85 -1.50 2.92
CA ARG A 43 4.25 -1.38 3.33
C ARG A 43 5.09 -0.89 2.14
N GLU A 44 5.85 0.17 2.35
CA GLU A 44 6.70 0.78 1.33
C GLU A 44 8.15 0.27 1.42
N GLY A 45 8.63 0.03 2.64
CA GLY A 45 9.97 -0.50 2.87
C GLY A 45 10.18 -0.94 4.32
N CYS A 46 11.21 -1.74 4.57
CA CYS A 46 11.71 -2.00 5.91
C CYS A 46 13.23 -2.18 5.89
N SER A 47 13.87 -1.78 6.99
CA SER A 47 15.30 -1.90 7.19
C SER A 47 15.60 -2.14 8.67
N LEU A 48 16.70 -2.84 8.94
CA LEU A 48 17.25 -2.93 10.28
C LEU A 48 18.21 -1.77 10.50
N GLU A 49 18.06 -1.11 11.64
CA GLU A 49 18.92 -0.02 12.07
C GLU A 49 19.56 -0.35 13.41
N ARG A 50 20.76 0.20 13.63
CA ARG A 50 21.46 0.08 14.91
C ARG A 50 21.85 1.47 15.39
N ASP A 51 21.50 1.77 16.64
CA ASP A 51 21.91 2.99 17.33
C ASP A 51 22.58 2.64 18.67
N ASN A 52 22.75 3.65 19.53
CA ASN A 52 23.32 3.48 20.87
C ASN A 52 22.38 2.78 21.87
N GLN A 53 21.09 2.63 21.55
CA GLN A 53 20.10 1.93 22.38
C GLN A 53 19.96 0.46 21.97
N GLY A 54 20.25 0.12 20.72
CA GLY A 54 20.31 -1.26 20.24
C GLY A 54 19.96 -1.40 18.77
N CYS A 55 19.34 -2.53 18.44
CA CYS A 55 18.84 -2.83 17.10
C CYS A 55 17.33 -2.57 17.03
N HIS A 56 16.91 -1.94 15.93
CA HIS A 56 15.54 -1.56 15.67
C HIS A 56 15.12 -1.99 14.28
N LEU A 57 13.84 -2.33 14.11
CA LEU A 57 13.21 -2.43 12.81
C LEU A 57 12.57 -1.09 12.47
N LEU A 58 13.06 -0.45 11.40
CA LEU A 58 12.43 0.70 10.78
C LEU A 58 11.57 0.22 9.60
N PHE A 59 10.34 0.68 9.52
CA PHE A 59 9.48 0.40 8.37
C PHE A 59 8.62 1.60 8.01
N HIS A 60 8.30 1.69 6.73
CA HIS A 60 7.46 2.74 6.18
C HIS A 60 6.16 2.14 5.66
N LEU A 61 5.04 2.79 5.98
CA LEU A 61 3.72 2.33 5.55
C LEU A 61 2.79 3.49 5.18
N SER A 62 1.89 3.22 4.26
CA SER A 62 0.71 4.03 3.97
C SER A 62 -0.54 3.27 4.37
N ALA A 63 -1.46 3.92 5.08
CA ALA A 63 -2.70 3.30 5.52
C ALA A 63 -3.89 4.26 5.37
N LEU A 64 -5.03 3.75 4.90
CA LEU A 64 -6.29 4.51 4.82
C LEU A 64 -7.09 4.48 6.14
N ALA A 65 -6.64 3.68 7.10
CA ALA A 65 -7.27 3.45 8.39
C ALA A 65 -6.19 3.24 9.47
N PRO A 66 -6.49 3.55 10.73
CA PRO A 66 -5.62 3.16 11.84
C PRO A 66 -5.51 1.64 11.93
N GLY A 67 -4.46 1.17 12.59
CA GLY A 67 -4.17 -0.24 12.71
C GLY A 67 -3.02 -0.54 13.67
N GLU A 68 -2.52 -1.76 13.57
CA GLU A 68 -1.45 -2.27 14.42
C GLU A 68 -0.37 -2.96 13.58
N ALA A 69 0.88 -2.64 13.91
CA ALA A 69 2.05 -3.36 13.46
C ALA A 69 2.54 -4.26 14.59
N THR A 70 2.62 -5.56 14.33
CA THR A 70 3.07 -6.57 15.28
C THR A 70 4.31 -7.26 14.72
N LEU A 71 5.37 -7.25 15.51
CA LEU A 71 6.65 -7.83 15.19
C LEU A 71 6.89 -9.04 16.05
N PHE A 72 7.13 -10.18 15.42
CA PHE A 72 7.51 -11.42 16.04
C PHE A 72 9.01 -11.63 15.78
N PHE A 73 9.81 -11.60 16.84
CA PHE A 73 11.25 -11.77 16.79
C PHE A 73 11.62 -13.16 17.29
N LEU A 74 12.52 -13.83 16.57
CA LEU A 74 12.90 -15.21 16.80
C LEU A 74 11.64 -16.11 16.76
N ALA A 75 10.97 -16.08 15.61
CA ALA A 75 9.70 -16.74 15.39
C ALA A 75 9.88 -18.13 14.74
N SER A 76 9.04 -19.08 15.13
CA SER A 76 8.90 -20.40 14.54
C SER A 76 7.44 -20.61 14.09
N GLY A 77 7.26 -21.45 13.08
CA GLY A 77 5.96 -21.74 12.49
C GLY A 77 5.96 -21.63 10.97
N SER A 78 5.19 -22.50 10.32
CA SER A 78 5.13 -22.56 8.86
C SER A 78 4.02 -21.66 8.33
N ASP A 79 4.32 -20.81 7.35
CA ASP A 79 3.33 -20.01 6.61
C ASP A 79 2.59 -20.86 5.55
N LEU A 80 2.22 -22.09 5.90
CA LEU A 80 1.80 -23.14 4.95
C LEU A 80 0.33 -23.05 4.50
N GLY A 81 -0.43 -22.01 4.83
CA GLY A 81 -1.78 -21.93 4.29
C GLY A 81 -2.57 -20.69 4.64
N GLY A 82 -2.57 -19.71 3.72
CA GLY A 82 -3.66 -18.76 3.41
C GLY A 82 -4.27 -17.90 4.53
N SER A 83 -3.95 -18.19 5.78
CA SER A 83 -4.42 -17.56 7.00
C SER A 83 -3.19 -17.07 7.74
N PHE A 84 -3.25 -15.84 8.25
CA PHE A 84 -2.18 -15.25 9.05
C PHE A 84 -2.17 -15.89 10.44
N GLU A 85 -1.84 -17.18 10.53
CA GLU A 85 -1.61 -17.85 11.80
C GLU A 85 -0.54 -17.09 12.57
N THR A 86 -0.78 -16.87 13.86
CA THR A 86 0.16 -16.14 14.71
C THR A 86 1.40 -17.01 14.90
N PRO A 87 2.60 -16.54 14.49
CA PRO A 87 3.84 -17.28 14.71
C PRO A 87 4.08 -17.47 16.21
N ASP A 88 4.68 -18.60 16.60
CA ASP A 88 5.25 -18.73 17.93
C ASP A 88 6.55 -17.93 17.96
N ALA A 89 6.78 -17.09 18.96
CA ALA A 89 7.94 -16.20 18.96
C ALA A 89 8.44 -15.92 20.37
N LYS A 90 9.77 -15.86 20.52
CA LYS A 90 10.37 -15.53 21.83
C LYS A 90 10.05 -14.11 22.27
N GLN A 91 9.81 -13.21 21.32
CA GLN A 91 9.48 -11.82 21.62
C GLN A 91 8.46 -11.27 20.63
N VAL A 92 7.42 -10.63 21.16
CA VAL A 92 6.36 -9.99 20.39
C VAL A 92 6.27 -8.53 20.78
N LEU A 93 6.25 -7.64 19.78
CA LEU A 93 6.22 -6.20 19.96
C LEU A 93 5.14 -5.61 19.08
N SER A 94 4.28 -4.79 19.66
CA SER A 94 3.19 -4.16 18.92
C SER A 94 3.29 -2.64 18.97
N HIS A 95 2.90 -1.99 17.87
CA HIS A 95 2.79 -0.54 17.78
C HIS A 95 1.57 -0.15 16.96
N ARG A 96 0.77 0.78 17.52
CA ARG A 96 -0.39 1.35 16.84
C ARG A 96 0.05 2.41 15.85
N PHE A 97 -0.51 2.38 14.65
CA PHE A 97 -0.34 3.41 13.64
C PHE A 97 -1.69 4.04 13.28
N GLU A 98 -1.64 5.27 12.80
CA GLU A 98 -2.82 6.02 12.38
C GLU A 98 -3.06 5.90 10.87
N ALA A 99 -4.16 6.45 10.38
CA ALA A 99 -4.33 6.63 8.94
C ALA A 99 -3.39 7.74 8.44
N GLY A 100 -2.70 7.51 7.32
CA GLY A 100 -1.74 8.46 6.80
C GLY A 100 -0.99 7.98 5.57
N ARG A 101 -0.39 8.92 4.86
CA ARG A 101 0.56 8.64 3.76
C ARG A 101 1.96 8.59 4.33
N VAL A 102 2.72 7.57 3.95
CA VAL A 102 4.16 7.42 4.22
C VAL A 102 4.51 7.73 5.69
N GLN A 103 4.04 6.89 6.59
CA GLN A 103 4.36 6.92 8.01
C GLN A 103 5.63 6.13 8.28
N SER A 104 6.51 6.67 9.13
CA SER A 104 7.70 5.99 9.59
C SER A 104 7.45 5.40 10.97
N CYS A 105 7.62 4.09 11.11
CA CYS A 105 7.41 3.35 12.35
C CYS A 105 8.70 2.64 12.75
N ARG A 106 8.99 2.66 14.05
CA ARG A 106 10.24 2.13 14.60
C ARG A 106 9.96 1.23 15.80
N LEU A 107 10.40 -0.02 15.72
CA LEU A 107 10.25 -1.02 16.78
C LEU A 107 11.61 -1.45 17.30
N PHE A 108 11.83 -1.37 18.62
CA PHE A 108 13.06 -1.84 19.25
C PHE A 108 13.07 -3.37 19.32
N LEU A 109 14.11 -4.02 18.80
CA LEU A 109 14.27 -5.47 18.82
C LEU A 109 14.96 -5.92 20.10
N CYS A 110 16.22 -5.56 20.23
CA CYS A 110 17.12 -5.98 21.30
C CYS A 110 18.38 -5.11 21.30
N THR A 111 19.13 -5.15 22.40
CA THR A 111 20.40 -4.42 22.54
C THR A 111 21.52 -5.04 21.70
N ASP A 112 21.60 -6.38 21.66
CA ASP A 112 22.58 -7.12 20.88
C ASP A 112 21.92 -8.17 19.98
N LEU A 113 21.77 -7.83 18.70
CA LEU A 113 21.20 -8.73 17.70
C LEU A 113 22.06 -9.99 17.50
N LYS A 114 23.39 -9.87 17.54
CA LYS A 114 24.27 -11.00 17.23
C LYS A 114 24.15 -12.08 18.29
N GLN A 115 24.21 -11.69 19.56
CA GLN A 115 24.04 -12.61 20.69
C GLN A 115 22.68 -13.31 20.64
N ARG A 116 21.60 -12.56 20.37
CA ARG A 116 20.24 -13.11 20.34
C ARG A 116 20.01 -14.10 19.19
N LEU A 117 20.68 -13.90 18.06
CA LEU A 117 20.63 -14.84 16.94
C LEU A 117 21.43 -16.14 17.23
N GLU A 118 22.56 -16.05 17.93
CA GLU A 118 23.34 -17.23 18.35
C GLU A 118 22.53 -18.12 19.32
N GLU A 119 21.71 -17.53 20.19
CA GLU A 119 20.80 -18.23 21.11
C GLU A 119 19.59 -18.89 20.42
N PHE A 120 19.31 -18.57 19.16
CA PHE A 120 18.09 -19.02 18.48
C PHE A 120 18.21 -20.36 17.75
N GLY A 121 19.43 -20.89 17.60
CA GLY A 121 19.65 -22.19 16.94
C GLY A 121 19.31 -22.19 15.44
N GLU A 122 19.90 -23.11 14.69
CA GLU A 122 19.58 -23.32 13.28
C GLU A 122 18.42 -24.31 13.14
N GLU A 123 17.26 -23.99 13.73
CA GLU A 123 16.08 -24.83 13.54
C GLU A 123 15.54 -24.71 12.11
N LYS A 124 15.17 -25.86 11.55
CA LYS A 124 14.49 -25.94 10.26
C LYS A 124 13.16 -25.20 10.42
N ASP A 125 12.94 -24.12 9.66
CA ASP A 125 11.79 -23.20 9.72
C ASP A 125 11.88 -22.02 10.72
N ALA A 126 13.07 -21.76 11.28
CA ALA A 126 13.34 -20.54 12.05
C ALA A 126 13.21 -19.28 11.17
N GLN A 127 12.26 -18.40 11.49
CA GLN A 127 12.13 -17.07 10.91
C GLN A 127 12.68 -16.04 11.90
N GLN A 128 13.73 -15.33 11.51
CA GLN A 128 14.40 -14.41 12.44
C GLN A 128 13.47 -13.24 12.82
N LEU A 129 12.70 -12.73 11.86
CA LEU A 129 11.81 -11.58 12.03
C LEU A 129 10.55 -11.70 11.16
N VAL A 130 9.38 -11.54 11.76
CA VAL A 130 8.08 -11.47 11.07
C VAL A 130 7.39 -10.17 11.43
N LEU A 131 7.05 -9.35 10.45
CA LEU A 131 6.26 -8.13 10.62
C LEU A 131 4.85 -8.33 10.06
N ASP A 132 3.86 -8.37 10.93
CA ASP A 132 2.44 -8.31 10.60
C ASP A 132 1.94 -6.88 10.68
N LEU A 133 1.31 -6.40 9.62
CA LEU A 133 0.60 -5.13 9.58
C LEU A 133 -0.88 -5.43 9.38
N ARG A 134 -1.76 -4.87 10.21
CA ARG A 134 -3.21 -5.04 10.11
C ARG A 134 -3.92 -3.72 10.33
N VAL A 135 -4.87 -3.38 9.47
CA VAL A 135 -5.79 -2.24 9.73
C VAL A 135 -6.97 -2.69 10.56
N ASP A 136 -7.52 -1.76 11.35
CA ASP A 136 -8.72 -2.04 12.13
C ASP A 136 -9.90 -2.41 11.21
N ALA A 137 -10.73 -3.35 11.67
CA ALA A 137 -11.88 -3.81 10.93
C ALA A 137 -12.80 -2.63 10.56
N GLN A 138 -12.87 -2.30 9.27
CA GLN A 138 -13.80 -1.29 8.79
C GLN A 138 -15.19 -1.91 8.58
N LYS A 139 -16.24 -1.17 8.97
CA LYS A 139 -17.63 -1.63 8.77
C LYS A 139 -17.94 -1.70 7.27
N GLY A 140 -18.03 -2.91 6.72
CA GLY A 140 -18.51 -3.17 5.36
C GLY A 140 -17.68 -4.21 4.61
N PRO A 141 -18.20 -4.76 3.50
CA PRO A 141 -17.48 -5.73 2.68
C PRO A 141 -16.37 -5.03 1.88
N GLN A 142 -15.21 -4.84 2.49
CA GLN A 142 -14.06 -4.30 1.78
C GLN A 142 -13.28 -5.42 1.08
N ARG A 143 -13.23 -5.36 -0.26
CA ARG A 143 -12.33 -6.15 -1.10
C ARG A 143 -10.96 -5.47 -1.20
N CYS A 144 -10.38 -5.08 -0.07
CA CYS A 144 -9.09 -4.39 -0.05
C CYS A 144 -8.07 -5.17 0.79
N ILE A 145 -6.78 -4.90 0.55
CA ILE A 145 -5.71 -5.46 1.37
C ILE A 145 -5.75 -4.78 2.74
N THR A 146 -6.12 -5.55 3.77
CA THR A 146 -6.21 -5.09 5.16
C THR A 146 -5.12 -5.67 6.06
N ALA A 147 -4.39 -6.67 5.59
CA ALA A 147 -3.29 -7.30 6.32
C ALA A 147 -2.13 -7.60 5.37
N GLN A 148 -0.91 -7.44 5.88
CA GLN A 148 0.33 -7.78 5.18
C GLN A 148 1.31 -8.40 6.17
N ARG A 149 1.96 -9.50 5.77
CA ARG A 149 3.05 -10.15 6.52
C ARG A 149 4.32 -10.04 5.72
N SER A 150 5.41 -9.64 6.39
CA SER A 150 6.73 -9.60 5.80
C SER A 150 7.66 -10.50 6.60
N LEU A 151 8.34 -11.40 5.91
CA LEU A 151 9.38 -12.26 6.46
C LEU A 151 10.73 -11.61 6.19
N ILE A 152 11.46 -11.27 7.25
CA ILE A 152 12.76 -10.60 7.17
C ILE A 152 13.81 -11.64 7.57
N LYS A 153 14.69 -11.94 6.62
CA LYS A 153 15.80 -12.88 6.76
C LYS A 153 17.11 -12.14 6.97
#